data_AF-A0A438XPL0-F1
#
_entry.id   AF-A0A438XPL0-F1
#
_cell.length_a   1.000
_cell.length_b   1.000
_cell.length_c   1.000
_cell.angle_alpha   90.00
_cell.angle_beta   90.00
_cell.angle_gamma   90.00
#
_symmetry.space_group_name_H-M   'P 1'
#
loop_
_entity.id
_entity.type
_entity.pdbx_description
1 polymer ?
#
loop_
_entity_poly.entity_id
_entity_poly.type
_entity_poly.pdbx_seq_one_letter_code
_entity_poly.pdbx_strand_id
1 'polypeptide(L)'
;FSTSLFKESQEHALFEAFNAIKTSAFEGLDSKIEAYFGLHAPLEEYFKSVLVMDKDIEIQKNRKNFLWGVYQSFLEIGDIKEIAI
;
A
#
# COMPACT_ATOMS: atom_id res chain seq x y z
N PHE A 1 8.86 -7.15 2.21
CA PHE A 1 8.93 -6.49 3.54
C PHE A 1 8.53 -7.53 4.59
N SER A 2 8.82 -7.28 5.87
CA SER A 2 8.37 -8.07 7.02
C SER A 2 7.58 -7.16 7.97
N THR A 3 6.41 -7.62 8.41
CA THR A 3 5.56 -6.90 9.38
C THR A 3 6.19 -6.88 10.77
N SER A 4 7.11 -7.81 11.08
CA SER A 4 7.87 -7.82 12.34
C SER A 4 8.82 -6.63 12.51
N LEU A 5 9.12 -5.92 11.41
CA LEU A 5 9.99 -4.74 11.40
C LEU A 5 9.20 -3.43 11.41
N PHE A 6 7.87 -3.47 11.41
CA PHE A 6 7.05 -2.28 11.59
C PHE A 6 7.22 -1.75 13.02
N LYS A 7 7.25 -0.42 13.12
CA LYS A 7 7.44 0.30 14.39
C LYS A 7 6.23 1.16 14.72
N GLU A 8 5.65 1.79 13.71
CA GLU A 8 4.50 2.68 13.89
C GLU A 8 3.20 1.95 13.62
N SER A 9 2.15 2.33 14.37
CA SER A 9 0.80 1.79 14.17
C SER A 9 0.27 2.02 12.75
N GLN A 10 0.71 3.10 12.08
CA GLN A 10 0.31 3.46 10.73
C GLN A 10 0.90 2.51 9.67
N GLU A 11 2.05 1.88 9.94
CA GLU A 11 2.59 0.82 9.08
C GLU A 11 1.65 -0.39 9.08
N HIS A 12 1.16 -0.77 10.27
CA HIS A 12 0.18 -1.85 10.43
C HIS A 12 -1.17 -1.49 9.80
N ALA A 13 -1.70 -0.30 10.08
CA ALA A 13 -2.99 0.13 9.55
C ALA A 13 -3.01 0.15 8.01
N LEU A 14 -1.96 0.67 7.37
CA LEU A 14 -1.84 0.64 5.92
C LEU A 14 -1.72 -0.79 5.40
N PHE A 15 -0.95 -1.65 6.08
CA PHE A 15 -0.81 -3.05 5.68
C PHE A 15 -2.12 -3.81 5.77
N GLU A 16 -2.89 -3.64 6.85
CA GLU A 16 -4.19 -4.30 7.03
C GLU A 16 -5.18 -3.86 5.95
N ALA A 17 -5.29 -2.56 5.69
CA ALA A 17 -6.16 -2.04 4.63
C ALA A 17 -5.74 -2.56 3.25
N PHE A 18 -4.44 -2.53 2.95
CA PHE A 18 -3.91 -3.02 1.68
C PHE A 18 -4.10 -4.53 1.51
N ASN A 19 -3.87 -5.31 2.57
CA ASN A 19 -4.03 -6.76 2.53
C ASN A 19 -5.51 -7.14 2.38
N ALA A 20 -6.42 -6.45 3.05
CA ALA A 20 -7.86 -6.67 2.90
C ALA A 20 -8.30 -6.50 1.44
N ILE A 21 -7.82 -5.47 0.76
CA ILE A 21 -8.08 -5.24 -0.67
C ILE A 21 -7.49 -6.38 -1.51
N LYS A 22 -6.25 -6.80 -1.26
CA LYS A 22 -5.60 -7.89 -2.01
C LYS A 22 -6.29 -9.25 -1.87
N THR A 23 -6.93 -9.49 -0.73
CA THR A 23 -7.68 -10.73 -0.46
C THR A 23 -9.15 -10.65 -0.86
N SER A 24 -9.62 -9.49 -1.32
CA SER A 24 -11.02 -9.29 -1.71
C SER A 24 -11.26 -9.75 -3.15
N ALA A 25 -12.46 -10.28 -3.39
CA ALA A 25 -12.97 -10.46 -4.73
C ALA A 25 -13.67 -9.16 -5.18
N PHE A 26 -13.47 -8.77 -6.44
CA PHE A 26 -14.06 -7.58 -7.04
C PHE A 26 -14.94 -7.99 -8.21
N GLU A 27 -16.12 -7.37 -8.33
CA GLU A 27 -17.07 -7.65 -9.42
C GLU A 27 -16.54 -7.13 -10.77
N GLY A 28 -15.69 -6.10 -10.74
CA GLY A 28 -15.08 -5.52 -11.93
C GLY A 28 -14.00 -4.50 -11.63
N LEU A 29 -13.38 -3.95 -12.68
CA LEU A 29 -12.27 -3.00 -12.57
C LEU A 29 -12.63 -1.75 -11.76
N ASP A 30 -13.84 -1.20 -11.94
CA ASP A 30 -14.29 0.00 -11.21
C ASP A 30 -14.35 -0.25 -9.70
N SER A 31 -14.89 -1.40 -9.26
CA SER A 31 -14.93 -1.77 -7.84
C SER A 31 -13.53 -1.99 -7.24
N LYS A 32 -12.58 -2.53 -8.04
CA LYS A 32 -11.17 -2.64 -7.65
C LYS A 32 -10.55 -1.24 -7.52
N ILE A 33 -10.80 -0.35 -8.48
CA ILE A 33 -10.30 1.04 -8.46
C ILE A 33 -10.81 1.79 -7.22
N GLU A 34 -12.11 1.70 -6.92
CA GLU A 34 -12.72 2.35 -5.75
C GLU A 34 -12.10 1.85 -4.44
N ALA A 35 -11.90 0.53 -4.31
CA ALA A 35 -11.23 -0.04 -3.14
C ALA A 35 -9.80 0.50 -2.96
N TYR A 36 -9.04 0.63 -4.05
CA TYR A 36 -7.69 1.20 -4.02
C TYR A 36 -7.68 2.70 -3.75
N PHE A 37 -8.68 3.47 -4.21
CA PHE A 37 -8.85 4.87 -3.80
C PHE A 37 -9.06 5.01 -2.29
N GLY A 38 -9.70 4.01 -1.65
CA GLY A 38 -9.83 3.92 -0.20
C GLY A 38 -8.51 3.89 0.57
N LEU A 39 -7.38 3.54 -0.09
CA LEU A 39 -6.05 3.60 0.53
C LEU A 39 -5.51 5.02 0.73
N HIS A 40 -6.17 6.05 0.18
CA HIS A 40 -5.73 7.43 0.30
C HIS A 40 -5.53 7.86 1.77
N ALA A 41 -6.54 7.66 2.63
CA ALA A 41 -6.46 8.02 4.03
C ALA A 41 -5.34 7.30 4.80
N PRO A 42 -5.21 5.95 4.77
CA PRO A 42 -4.12 5.28 5.46
C PRO A 42 -2.74 5.60 4.87
N LEU A 43 -2.64 5.91 3.57
CA LEU A 43 -1.38 6.38 2.97
C LEU A 43 -1.00 7.77 3.48
N GLU A 44 -1.94 8.72 3.57
CA GLU A 44 -1.68 10.03 4.14
C GLU A 44 -1.21 9.93 5.59
N GLU A 45 -1.88 9.13 6.41
CA GLU A 45 -1.48 8.93 7.80
C GLU A 45 -0.12 8.23 7.91
N TYR A 46 0.17 7.26 7.04
CA TYR A 46 1.50 6.66 6.95
C TYR A 46 2.57 7.73 6.66
N PHE A 47 2.38 8.59 5.66
CA PHE A 47 3.39 9.60 5.31
C PHE A 47 3.54 10.71 6.35
N LYS A 48 2.49 11.00 7.15
CA LYS A 48 2.57 11.94 8.28
C LYS A 48 3.34 11.36 9.46
N SER A 49 3.18 10.06 9.74
CA SER A 49 3.70 9.43 10.96
C SER A 49 4.99 8.64 10.78
N VAL A 50 5.28 8.15 9.57
CA VAL A 50 6.36 7.20 9.32
C VAL A 50 7.51 7.85 8.55
N LEU A 51 8.65 8.00 9.22
CA LEU A 51 9.88 8.45 8.56
C LEU A 51 10.45 7.31 7.70
N VAL A 52 10.15 7.34 6.40
CA VAL A 52 10.62 6.30 5.46
C VAL A 52 12.15 6.21 5.43
N MET A 53 12.83 7.35 5.48
CA MET A 53 14.29 7.45 5.52
C MET A 53 14.83 7.28 6.94
N ASP A 54 14.47 6.17 7.58
CA ASP A 54 14.94 5.81 8.92
C ASP A 54 16.48 5.73 8.96
N LYS A 55 17.06 5.99 10.14
CA LYS A 55 18.51 5.86 10.38
C LYS A 55 18.92 4.38 10.43
N ASP A 56 18.03 3.50 10.88
CA ASP A 56 18.22 2.07 10.78
C ASP A 56 17.96 1.62 9.33
N ILE A 57 19.00 1.07 8.71
CA ILE A 57 18.99 0.65 7.30
C ILE A 57 18.01 -0.50 7.07
N GLU A 58 17.84 -1.41 8.04
CA GLU A 58 16.91 -2.53 7.90
C GLU A 58 15.45 -2.03 7.92
N ILE A 59 15.13 -1.12 8.83
CA ILE A 59 13.81 -0.48 8.91
C ILE A 59 13.54 0.35 7.65
N GLN A 60 14.50 1.17 7.22
CA GLN A 60 14.39 1.97 6.00
C GLN A 60 14.12 1.07 4.78
N LYS A 61 14.90 0.00 4.60
CA LYS A 61 14.73 -0.96 3.50
C LYS A 61 13.36 -1.64 3.58
N ASN A 62 12.91 -1.98 4.79
CA ASN A 62 11.60 -2.59 4.98
C ASN A 62 10.47 -1.67 4.53
N ARG A 63 10.49 -0.40 4.97
CA ARG A 63 9.50 0.62 4.61
C ARG A 63 9.47 0.91 3.12
N LYS A 64 10.63 1.06 2.48
CA LYS A 64 10.74 1.23 1.03
C LYS A 64 10.16 0.03 0.27
N ASN A 65 10.47 -1.20 0.70
CA ASN A 65 9.93 -2.41 0.07
C ASN A 65 8.42 -2.54 0.26
N PHE A 66 7.88 -2.10 1.40
CA PHE A 66 6.44 -2.09 1.64
C PHE A 66 5.73 -1.09 0.72
N LEU A 67 6.19 0.16 0.69
CA LEU A 67 5.66 1.20 -0.19
C LEU A 67 5.78 0.82 -1.67
N TRP A 68 6.88 0.18 -2.06
CA TRP A 68 7.06 -0.34 -3.42
C TRP A 68 5.96 -1.34 -3.78
N GLY A 69 5.63 -2.27 -2.88
CA GLY A 69 4.55 -3.23 -3.11
C GLY A 69 3.18 -2.57 -3.25
N VAL A 70 2.91 -1.51 -2.51
CA VAL A 70 1.68 -0.70 -2.66
C VAL A 70 1.68 0.02 -4.02
N TYR A 71 2.79 0.68 -4.37
CA TYR A 71 2.96 1.39 -5.64
C TYR A 71 2.78 0.48 -6.86
N GLN A 72 3.37 -0.72 -6.85
CA GLN A 72 3.23 -1.69 -7.93
C GLN A 72 1.76 -2.07 -8.18
N SER A 73 0.94 -2.17 -7.14
CA SER A 73 -0.47 -2.48 -7.31
C SER A 73 -1.28 -1.32 -7.91
N PHE A 74 -0.87 -0.07 -7.69
CA PHE A 74 -1.45 1.06 -8.41
C PHE A 74 -1.07 1.06 -9.90
N LEU A 75 0.20 0.72 -10.22
CA LEU A 75 0.63 0.56 -11.62
C LEU A 75 -0.16 -0.53 -12.32
N GLU A 76 -0.32 -1.70 -11.71
CA GLU A 76 -1.09 -2.81 -12.26
C GLU A 76 -2.53 -2.39 -12.61
N ILE A 77 -3.18 -1.60 -11.75
CA ILE A 77 -4.52 -1.08 -12.02
C ILE A 77 -4.52 -0.08 -13.18
N GLY A 78 -3.50 0.78 -13.25
CA GLY A 78 -3.31 1.70 -14.37
C GLY A 78 -3.17 0.96 -15.70
N ASP A 79 -2.30 -0.05 -15.75
CA ASP A 79 -2.05 -0.87 -16.94
C ASP A 79 -3.32 -1.61 -17.39
N ILE A 80 -4.08 -2.21 -16.44
CA ILE A 80 -5.36 -2.87 -16.75
C ILE A 80 -6.36 -1.87 -17.34
N LYS A 81 -6.43 -0.64 -16.80
CA LYS A 81 -7.32 0.40 -17.29
C LYS A 81 -6.95 0.84 -18.71
N GLU A 82 -5.67 0.94 -19.04
CA GLU A 82 -5.22 1.31 -20.39
C GLU A 82 -5.62 0.27 -21.45
N ILE A 83 -5.58 -1.02 -21.11
CA ILE A 83 -5.99 -2.11 -22.01
C ILE A 83 -7.52 -2.20 -22.18
N ALA A 84 -8.29 -1.80 -21.17
CA ALA A 84 -9.75 -1.93 -21.16
C ALA A 84 -10.49 -0.87 -22.00
N ILE A 85 -9.79 0.11 -22.57
CA ILE A 85 -10.30 1.22 -23.40
C ILE A 85 -10.06 0.91 -24.88
#